data_AF-A0A969IQT3-F1
#
_entry.id   AF-A0A969IQT3-F1
#
_cell.length_a   1.000
_cell.length_b   1.000
_cell.length_c   1.000
_cell.angle_alpha   90.00
_cell.angle_beta   90.00
_cell.angle_gamma   90.00
#
_symmetry.space_group_name_H-M   'P 1'
#
loop_
_entity.id
_entity.type
_entity.pdbx_description
1 polymer ?
#
loop_
_entity_poly.entity_id
_entity_poly.type
_entity_poly.pdbx_seq_one_letter_code
_entity_poly.pdbx_strand_id
1 'polypeptide(L)'
;MAGEHTIEIGQFEIRDPVTNLYLGSHLFWVMRDSSGAVVREMHGLATDSLGNAKVFGGPLNSSDTIEMYDVTRSGMLSDQLRNVFTSGSFFSESSRSTIGSTFIGSEAEVLARWAQATAILEVFNRLNIDYGPLTGIGNYNSNSVARYVGQLMGFDVPPPLRASGVEPSVPGWKKDLMAKVVDGILDDMARLEKEMGRPLNAEELQRYVDVIEAAQGLTSDCFPAGTPILLQCGKTLPIDEVDVGDVVLSYDATGTLVPGRVTRTFRNEVSHLLDVHGLKVTPGHATLCGDGMFKGRHVPIIDILLSDGALERADGSLIRMAINAPVGSVADAFVKVAVAATPEDMRNDTLTDGEMRVGTLLFDREGVPVSVLDCLTVEGYAFDPKTGLVSKPGAASALLVRQAAPARGLYPDPLARDAGGYSDGWGMGGQQAATDRGAAAAGGEVELI
;
A
#
# COMPACT_ATOMS: atom_id res chain seq x y z
N MET A 1 -24.68 -39.90 2.33
CA MET A 1 -23.82 -39.69 1.15
C MET A 1 -23.23 -38.31 1.32
N ALA A 2 -21.91 -38.18 1.43
CA ALA A 2 -21.28 -36.86 1.43
C ALA A 2 -21.55 -36.25 0.06
N GLY A 3 -22.23 -35.11 0.01
CA GLY A 3 -22.56 -34.50 -1.27
C GLY A 3 -21.35 -33.80 -1.88
N GLU A 4 -21.32 -33.74 -3.20
CA GLU A 4 -20.17 -33.24 -3.95
C GLU A 4 -20.18 -31.70 -4.00
N HIS A 5 -19.04 -31.09 -3.71
CA HIS A 5 -18.84 -29.66 -3.81
C HIS A 5 -18.31 -29.31 -5.20
N THR A 6 -18.51 -28.07 -5.66
CA THR A 6 -18.04 -27.65 -6.98
C THR A 6 -17.23 -26.37 -6.97
N ILE A 7 -16.29 -26.26 -7.90
CA ILE A 7 -15.64 -25.01 -8.30
C ILE A 7 -15.93 -24.79 -9.78
N GLU A 8 -16.41 -23.61 -10.14
CA GLU A 8 -16.76 -23.27 -11.52
C GLU A 8 -16.34 -21.83 -11.87
N ILE A 9 -16.12 -21.57 -13.16
CA ILE A 9 -15.89 -20.21 -13.66
C ILE A 9 -17.23 -19.56 -14.03
N GLY A 10 -17.52 -18.46 -13.34
CA GLY A 10 -18.64 -17.58 -13.60
C GLY A 10 -18.28 -16.46 -14.57
N GLN A 11 -19.28 -15.96 -15.28
CA GLN A 11 -19.20 -14.78 -16.12
C GLN A 11 -20.39 -13.86 -15.84
N PHE A 12 -20.14 -12.56 -15.76
CA PHE A 12 -21.15 -11.52 -15.95
C PHE A 12 -21.00 -10.91 -17.33
N GLU A 13 -22.09 -10.79 -18.07
CA GLU A 13 -22.11 -9.91 -19.24
C GLU A 13 -22.39 -8.48 -18.80
N ILE A 14 -21.57 -7.55 -19.30
CA ILE A 14 -21.71 -6.11 -19.12
C ILE A 14 -22.43 -5.58 -20.35
N ARG A 15 -23.65 -5.08 -20.17
CA ARG A 15 -24.49 -4.58 -21.26
C ARG A 15 -24.95 -3.17 -20.97
N ASP A 16 -24.96 -2.33 -22.01
CA ASP A 16 -25.51 -0.99 -21.92
C ASP A 16 -27.00 -1.06 -21.51
N PRO A 17 -27.42 -0.39 -20.43
CA PRO A 17 -28.76 -0.56 -19.88
C PRO A 17 -29.86 0.01 -20.78
N VAL A 18 -29.51 0.89 -21.73
CA VAL A 18 -30.49 1.55 -22.63
C VAL A 18 -30.61 0.79 -23.95
N THR A 19 -29.48 0.39 -24.53
CA THR A 19 -29.39 -0.20 -25.86
C THR A 19 -29.26 -1.73 -25.84
N ASN A 20 -29.04 -2.33 -24.67
CA ASN A 20 -28.72 -3.74 -24.46
C ASN A 20 -27.48 -4.23 -25.24
N LEU A 21 -26.65 -3.28 -25.70
CA LEU A 21 -25.42 -3.54 -26.43
C LEU A 21 -24.42 -4.23 -25.51
N TYR A 22 -23.79 -5.31 -25.98
CA TYR A 22 -22.72 -5.98 -25.24
C TYR A 22 -21.48 -5.08 -25.20
N LEU A 23 -21.05 -4.72 -23.99
CA LEU A 23 -19.88 -3.88 -23.75
C LEU A 23 -18.65 -4.69 -23.32
N GLY A 24 -18.88 -5.88 -22.75
CA GLY A 24 -17.81 -6.74 -22.27
C GLY A 24 -18.32 -7.80 -21.30
N SER A 25 -17.39 -8.43 -20.61
CA SER A 25 -17.72 -9.37 -19.55
C SER A 25 -16.67 -9.41 -18.45
N HIS A 26 -17.10 -9.85 -17.26
CA HIS A 26 -16.25 -10.05 -16.08
C HIS A 26 -16.23 -11.54 -15.71
N LEU A 27 -15.04 -12.13 -15.61
CA LEU A 27 -14.81 -13.51 -15.19
C LEU A 27 -14.44 -13.59 -13.72
N PHE A 28 -14.94 -14.62 -13.05
CA PHE A 28 -14.71 -14.85 -11.62
C PHE A 28 -14.87 -16.34 -11.30
N TRP A 29 -14.37 -16.77 -10.15
CA TRP A 29 -14.54 -18.16 -9.69
C TRP A 29 -15.64 -18.26 -8.65
N VAL A 30 -16.34 -19.39 -8.64
CA VAL A 30 -17.45 -19.67 -7.75
C VAL A 30 -17.22 -21.03 -7.11
N MET A 31 -17.30 -21.08 -5.79
CA MET A 31 -17.39 -22.32 -5.03
C MET A 31 -18.84 -22.58 -4.63
N ARG A 32 -19.33 -23.80 -4.85
CA ARG A 32 -20.63 -24.26 -4.36
C ARG A 32 -20.50 -25.42 -3.40
N ASP A 33 -21.40 -25.45 -2.44
CA ASP A 33 -21.56 -26.59 -1.56
C ASP A 33 -22.32 -27.75 -2.24
N SER A 34 -22.45 -28.85 -1.49
CA SER A 34 -23.20 -30.03 -1.90
C SER A 34 -24.69 -29.83 -2.23
N SER A 35 -25.29 -28.71 -1.84
CA SER A 35 -26.65 -28.34 -2.21
C SER A 35 -26.72 -27.54 -3.52
N GLY A 36 -25.57 -27.19 -4.08
CA GLY A 36 -25.43 -26.28 -5.22
C GLY A 36 -25.50 -24.81 -4.83
N ALA A 37 -25.53 -24.49 -3.53
CA ALA A 37 -25.53 -23.11 -3.07
C ALA A 37 -24.12 -22.51 -3.21
N VAL A 38 -24.04 -21.29 -3.75
CA VAL A 38 -22.77 -20.54 -3.77
C VAL A 38 -22.35 -20.24 -2.34
N VAL A 39 -21.14 -20.66 -1.96
CA VAL A 39 -20.53 -20.39 -0.66
C VAL A 39 -19.45 -19.32 -0.73
N ARG A 40 -18.68 -19.28 -1.82
CA ARG A 40 -17.63 -18.28 -2.06
C ARG A 40 -17.53 -17.86 -3.51
N GLU A 41 -17.04 -16.65 -3.72
CA GLU A 41 -16.73 -16.09 -5.04
C GLU A 41 -15.37 -15.40 -5.01
N MET A 42 -14.65 -15.41 -6.13
CA MET A 42 -13.31 -14.84 -6.20
C MET A 42 -13.15 -13.98 -7.45
N HIS A 43 -12.88 -12.70 -7.25
CA HIS A 43 -12.92 -11.65 -8.26
C HIS A 43 -11.60 -10.91 -8.37
N GLY A 44 -11.24 -10.47 -9.57
CA GLY A 44 -10.31 -9.35 -9.78
C GLY A 44 -11.09 -8.07 -10.02
N LEU A 45 -10.86 -7.01 -9.25
CA LEU A 45 -11.57 -5.74 -9.36
C LEU A 45 -10.58 -4.58 -9.42
N ALA A 46 -10.96 -3.52 -10.12
CA ALA A 46 -10.25 -2.25 -10.04
C ALA A 46 -10.49 -1.63 -8.65
N THR A 47 -9.45 -1.08 -8.05
CA THR A 47 -9.46 -0.56 -6.69
C THR A 47 -8.82 0.82 -6.66
N ASP A 48 -9.43 1.78 -5.97
CA ASP A 48 -8.82 3.11 -5.83
C ASP A 48 -7.71 3.18 -4.80
N SER A 49 -7.02 4.31 -4.77
CA SER A 49 -5.94 4.61 -3.82
C SER A 49 -6.36 4.59 -2.34
N LEU A 50 -7.66 4.46 -2.06
CA LEU A 50 -8.18 4.31 -0.70
C LEU A 50 -8.54 2.84 -0.38
N GLY A 51 -8.24 1.90 -1.29
CA GLY A 51 -8.53 0.48 -1.13
C GLY A 51 -9.99 0.10 -1.43
N ASN A 52 -10.77 0.97 -2.09
CA ASN A 52 -12.16 0.67 -2.39
C ASN A 52 -12.31 0.07 -3.78
N ALA A 53 -12.93 -1.11 -3.85
CA ALA A 53 -13.31 -1.73 -5.11
C ALA A 53 -14.30 -0.85 -5.90
N LYS A 54 -14.04 -0.67 -7.19
CA LYS A 54 -14.87 0.11 -8.11
C LYS A 54 -16.06 -0.70 -8.62
N VAL A 55 -17.19 -0.02 -8.79
CA VAL A 55 -18.39 -0.59 -9.43
C VAL A 55 -18.13 -0.88 -10.92
N PHE A 56 -18.75 -1.92 -11.46
CA PHE A 56 -18.63 -2.26 -12.87
C PHE A 56 -19.12 -1.12 -13.77
N GLY A 57 -18.25 -0.69 -14.70
CA GLY A 57 -18.51 0.44 -15.61
C GLY A 57 -18.43 1.81 -14.93
N GLY A 58 -17.94 1.89 -13.69
CA GLY A 58 -17.60 3.15 -13.04
C GLY A 58 -16.37 3.84 -13.66
N PRO A 59 -16.12 5.11 -13.32
CA PRO A 59 -14.93 5.83 -13.78
C PRO A 59 -13.66 5.20 -13.22
N LEU A 60 -12.63 5.09 -14.07
CA LEU A 60 -11.29 4.62 -13.71
C LEU A 60 -10.30 5.78 -13.73
N ASN A 61 -9.37 5.78 -12.79
CA ASN A 61 -8.29 6.76 -12.67
C ASN A 61 -6.92 6.12 -12.96
N SER A 62 -5.93 6.95 -13.30
CA SER A 62 -4.55 6.50 -13.53
C SER A 62 -3.84 6.00 -12.26
N SER A 63 -4.48 6.11 -11.10
CA SER A 63 -3.97 5.63 -9.81
C SER A 63 -4.69 4.38 -9.32
N ASP A 64 -5.67 3.88 -10.08
CA ASP A 64 -6.41 2.68 -9.69
C ASP A 64 -5.57 1.43 -9.99
N THR A 65 -5.63 0.44 -9.12
CA THR A 65 -4.88 -0.83 -9.22
C THR A 65 -5.81 -2.01 -9.37
N ILE A 66 -5.28 -3.17 -9.78
CA ILE A 66 -6.02 -4.44 -9.76
C ILE A 66 -5.78 -5.13 -8.42
N GLU A 67 -6.87 -5.45 -7.72
CA GLU A 67 -6.86 -6.30 -6.53
C GLU A 67 -7.76 -7.51 -6.72
N MET A 68 -7.44 -8.56 -5.97
CA MET A 68 -8.17 -9.81 -5.89
C MET A 68 -8.94 -9.89 -4.57
N TYR A 69 -10.17 -10.38 -4.65
CA TYR A 69 -11.12 -10.44 -3.53
C TYR A 69 -11.70 -11.85 -3.41
N ASP A 70 -11.63 -12.44 -2.22
CA ASP A 70 -12.36 -13.66 -1.83
C ASP A 70 -13.60 -13.28 -1.01
N VAL A 71 -14.78 -13.56 -1.55
CA VAL A 71 -16.06 -13.11 -1.04
C VAL A 71 -16.84 -14.31 -0.53
N THR A 72 -17.10 -14.35 0.77
CA THR A 72 -17.98 -15.38 1.37
C THR A 72 -19.42 -14.90 1.38
N ARG A 73 -20.38 -15.78 1.03
CA ARG A 73 -21.80 -15.38 0.96
C ARG A 73 -22.43 -15.12 2.33
N SER A 74 -21.98 -15.82 3.37
CA SER A 74 -22.44 -15.64 4.76
C SER A 74 -21.80 -14.42 5.45
N GLY A 75 -20.74 -13.87 4.87
CA GLY A 75 -20.01 -12.73 5.40
C GLY A 75 -19.48 -11.87 4.26
N MET A 76 -20.39 -11.24 3.49
CA MET A 76 -19.99 -10.23 2.52
C MET A 76 -19.07 -9.24 3.23
N LEU A 77 -17.79 -9.27 2.87
CA LEU A 77 -16.79 -8.34 3.36
C LEU A 77 -17.21 -6.95 2.89
N SER A 78 -17.65 -6.13 3.86
CA SER A 78 -18.06 -4.73 3.72
C SER A 78 -19.31 -4.44 2.87
N ASP A 79 -20.02 -3.38 3.22
CA ASP A 79 -21.07 -2.78 2.37
C ASP A 79 -20.55 -2.39 0.97
N GLN A 80 -19.22 -2.26 0.81
CA GLN A 80 -18.57 -1.81 -0.42
C GLN A 80 -18.62 -2.87 -1.51
N LEU A 81 -18.24 -4.12 -1.23
CA LEU A 81 -18.34 -5.19 -2.23
C LEU A 81 -19.79 -5.50 -2.59
N ARG A 82 -20.72 -5.39 -1.62
CA ARG A 82 -22.16 -5.48 -1.92
C ARG A 82 -22.56 -4.43 -2.94
N ASN A 83 -22.12 -3.18 -2.77
CA ASN A 83 -22.41 -2.12 -3.73
C ASN A 83 -21.82 -2.43 -5.12
N VAL A 84 -20.59 -2.95 -5.22
CA VAL A 84 -20.00 -3.37 -6.52
C VAL A 84 -20.94 -4.29 -7.30
N PHE A 85 -21.54 -5.27 -6.62
CA PHE A 85 -22.42 -6.27 -7.24
C PHE A 85 -23.90 -5.87 -7.29
N THR A 86 -24.33 -4.78 -6.65
CA THR A 86 -25.76 -4.41 -6.63
C THR A 86 -26.07 -3.04 -7.23
N SER A 87 -25.09 -2.15 -7.38
CA SER A 87 -25.30 -0.77 -7.82
C SER A 87 -24.61 -0.40 -9.14
N GLY A 88 -23.88 -1.32 -9.76
CA GLY A 88 -23.28 -1.09 -11.08
C GLY A 88 -24.34 -0.89 -12.17
N SER A 89 -24.25 0.21 -12.94
CA SER A 89 -25.24 0.54 -13.99
C SER A 89 -25.29 -0.47 -15.14
N PHE A 90 -24.29 -1.34 -15.23
CA PHE A 90 -24.13 -2.35 -16.28
C PHE A 90 -24.14 -3.79 -15.72
N PHE A 91 -24.46 -3.96 -14.43
CA PHE A 91 -24.54 -5.27 -13.78
C PHE A 91 -26.00 -5.77 -13.74
N SER A 92 -26.19 -7.07 -13.98
CA SER A 92 -27.45 -7.76 -13.68
C SER A 92 -27.16 -9.17 -13.19
N GLU A 93 -27.81 -9.61 -12.11
CA GLU A 93 -27.71 -11.01 -11.66
C GLU A 93 -28.22 -11.97 -12.75
N SER A 94 -29.14 -11.53 -13.61
CA SER A 94 -29.62 -12.32 -14.74
C SER A 94 -28.59 -12.51 -15.85
N SER A 95 -27.51 -11.72 -15.87
CA SER A 95 -26.40 -11.88 -16.82
C SER A 95 -25.32 -12.84 -16.31
N ARG A 96 -25.50 -13.38 -15.11
CA ARG A 96 -24.63 -14.39 -14.52
C ARG A 96 -24.81 -15.73 -15.22
N SER A 97 -23.71 -16.29 -15.69
CA SER A 97 -23.69 -17.64 -16.28
C SER A 97 -22.42 -18.39 -15.89
N THR A 98 -22.49 -19.72 -15.87
CA THR A 98 -21.32 -20.59 -15.79
C THR A 98 -20.86 -20.88 -17.21
N ILE A 99 -19.59 -20.63 -17.51
CA ILE A 99 -19.10 -20.69 -18.91
C ILE A 99 -17.93 -21.64 -19.16
N GLY A 100 -17.49 -22.38 -18.15
CA GLY A 100 -16.33 -23.23 -18.30
C GLY A 100 -16.01 -24.05 -17.07
N SER A 101 -14.76 -24.51 -17.02
CA SER A 101 -14.18 -25.50 -16.10
C SER A 101 -14.92 -25.65 -14.78
N THR A 102 -15.51 -26.83 -14.61
CA THR A 102 -16.17 -27.28 -13.38
C THR A 102 -15.33 -28.40 -12.77
N PHE A 103 -14.90 -28.23 -11.53
CA PHE A 103 -14.40 -29.31 -10.70
C PHE A 103 -15.49 -29.77 -9.74
N ILE A 104 -15.65 -31.08 -9.61
CA ILE A 104 -16.59 -31.72 -8.71
C ILE A 104 -15.77 -32.66 -7.83
N GLY A 105 -15.88 -32.51 -6.51
CA GLY A 105 -15.08 -33.32 -5.59
C GLY A 105 -15.61 -33.29 -4.17
N SER A 106 -14.86 -33.91 -3.27
CA SER A 106 -15.13 -33.81 -1.84
C SER A 106 -14.94 -32.37 -1.35
N GLU A 107 -15.59 -32.03 -0.22
CA GLU A 107 -15.41 -30.74 0.44
C GLU A 107 -13.94 -30.42 0.70
N ALA A 108 -13.17 -31.42 1.17
CA ALA A 108 -11.75 -31.27 1.46
C ALA A 108 -10.93 -30.92 0.20
N GLU A 109 -11.20 -31.55 -0.94
CA GLU A 109 -10.50 -31.26 -2.19
C GLU A 109 -10.84 -29.87 -2.74
N VAL A 110 -12.13 -29.50 -2.68
CA VAL A 110 -12.61 -28.17 -3.11
C VAL A 110 -12.02 -27.06 -2.24
N LEU A 111 -12.05 -27.23 -0.91
CA LEU A 111 -11.45 -26.27 0.01
C LEU A 111 -9.92 -26.19 -0.16
N ALA A 112 -9.24 -27.32 -0.39
CA ALA A 112 -7.79 -27.31 -0.60
C ALA A 112 -7.40 -26.53 -1.87
N ARG A 113 -8.12 -26.73 -2.98
CA ARG A 113 -7.87 -25.96 -4.23
C ARG A 113 -8.15 -24.48 -4.02
N TRP A 114 -9.26 -24.12 -3.40
CA TRP A 114 -9.57 -22.72 -3.12
C TRP A 114 -8.53 -22.08 -2.18
N ALA A 115 -8.07 -22.83 -1.17
CA ALA A 115 -7.03 -22.39 -0.25
C ALA A 115 -5.73 -22.04 -0.99
N GLN A 116 -5.35 -22.80 -2.03
CA GLN A 116 -4.19 -22.48 -2.87
C GLN A 116 -4.34 -21.12 -3.56
N ALA A 117 -5.52 -20.81 -4.10
CA ALA A 117 -5.79 -19.51 -4.71
C ALA A 117 -5.82 -18.37 -3.67
N THR A 118 -6.42 -18.58 -2.49
CA THR A 118 -6.47 -17.55 -1.45
C THR A 118 -5.11 -17.26 -0.82
N ALA A 119 -4.23 -18.24 -0.74
CA ALA A 119 -2.91 -18.08 -0.10
C ALA A 119 -2.01 -17.08 -0.85
N ILE A 120 -2.24 -16.87 -2.15
CA ILE A 120 -1.47 -15.92 -2.95
C ILE A 120 -2.21 -14.60 -3.17
N LEU A 121 -3.44 -14.44 -2.66
CA LEU A 121 -4.25 -13.23 -2.84
C LEU A 121 -3.55 -11.99 -2.27
N GLU A 122 -2.97 -12.10 -1.08
CA GLU A 122 -2.28 -10.97 -0.44
C GLU A 122 -1.05 -10.55 -1.24
N VAL A 123 -0.32 -11.53 -1.78
CA VAL A 123 0.82 -11.31 -2.68
C VAL A 123 0.36 -10.53 -3.89
N PHE A 124 -0.71 -10.99 -4.53
CA PHE A 124 -1.31 -10.34 -5.70
C PHE A 124 -1.65 -8.89 -5.44
N ASN A 125 -2.29 -8.61 -4.31
CA ASN A 125 -2.71 -7.26 -3.97
C ASN A 125 -1.50 -6.36 -3.62
N ARG A 126 -0.44 -6.92 -3.02
CA ARG A 126 0.81 -6.22 -2.76
C ARG A 126 1.58 -5.83 -4.01
N LEU A 127 1.38 -6.52 -5.14
CA LEU A 127 2.00 -6.14 -6.41
C LEU A 127 1.57 -4.75 -6.89
N ASN A 128 0.43 -4.25 -6.38
CA ASN A 128 -0.13 -2.94 -6.70
C ASN A 128 -0.13 -2.68 -8.22
N ILE A 129 -0.56 -3.69 -8.97
CA ILE A 129 -0.49 -3.67 -10.43
C ILE A 129 -1.40 -2.56 -10.94
N ASP A 130 -0.82 -1.62 -11.68
CA ASP A 130 -1.54 -0.51 -12.29
C ASP A 130 -2.64 -1.03 -13.22
N TYR A 131 -3.89 -0.64 -12.92
CA TYR A 131 -5.04 -0.93 -13.79
C TYR A 131 -5.01 -0.04 -15.05
N GLY A 132 -4.34 1.12 -14.97
CA GLY A 132 -3.97 2.03 -16.05
C GLY A 132 -5.07 3.01 -16.49
N PRO A 133 -4.73 4.20 -17.03
CA PRO A 133 -5.70 5.11 -17.63
C PRO A 133 -6.32 4.51 -18.90
N LEU A 134 -7.65 4.61 -19.02
CA LEU A 134 -8.45 4.17 -20.17
C LEU A 134 -8.15 4.99 -21.44
N THR A 135 -7.02 4.74 -22.10
CA THR A 135 -6.88 5.14 -23.52
C THR A 135 -7.49 4.04 -24.38
N GLY A 136 -8.82 4.04 -24.46
CA GLY A 136 -9.61 3.16 -25.31
C GLY A 136 -10.26 2.00 -24.55
N ILE A 137 -11.56 1.79 -24.81
CA ILE A 137 -12.33 0.62 -24.39
C ILE A 137 -11.58 -0.62 -24.91
N GLY A 138 -10.93 -1.39 -24.02
CA GLY A 138 -10.45 -2.74 -24.34
C GLY A 138 -8.96 -3.07 -24.33
N ASN A 139 -8.12 -2.30 -23.64
CA ASN A 139 -6.69 -2.62 -23.57
C ASN A 139 -6.24 -3.33 -22.26
N TYR A 140 -7.02 -3.28 -21.17
CA TYR A 140 -6.65 -3.83 -19.86
C TYR A 140 -7.89 -4.47 -19.21
N ASN A 141 -7.79 -5.68 -18.61
CA ASN A 141 -8.93 -6.23 -17.87
C ASN A 141 -8.53 -7.08 -16.66
N SER A 142 -9.45 -7.10 -15.69
CA SER A 142 -9.40 -7.96 -14.52
C SER A 142 -9.66 -9.45 -14.81
N ASN A 143 -10.04 -9.81 -16.04
CA ASN A 143 -10.29 -11.22 -16.39
C ASN A 143 -9.00 -12.04 -16.46
N SER A 144 -7.85 -11.39 -16.64
CA SER A 144 -6.52 -11.99 -16.44
C SER A 144 -6.41 -12.66 -15.07
N VAL A 145 -6.89 -12.01 -14.00
CA VAL A 145 -6.92 -12.57 -12.64
C VAL A 145 -7.63 -13.92 -12.61
N ALA A 146 -8.81 -14.04 -13.25
CA ALA A 146 -9.55 -15.31 -13.27
C ALA A 146 -8.77 -16.45 -13.94
N ARG A 147 -7.99 -16.18 -15.00
CA ARG A 147 -7.13 -17.19 -15.62
C ARG A 147 -6.09 -17.72 -14.64
N TYR A 148 -5.35 -16.82 -14.00
CA TYR A 148 -4.26 -17.18 -13.10
C TYR A 148 -4.74 -17.87 -11.83
N VAL A 149 -5.84 -17.39 -11.26
CA VAL A 149 -6.53 -18.04 -10.15
C VAL A 149 -6.93 -19.47 -10.51
N GLY A 150 -7.45 -19.69 -11.72
CA GLY A 150 -7.78 -21.03 -12.19
C GLY A 150 -6.57 -21.95 -12.28
N GLN A 151 -5.46 -21.44 -12.82
CA GLN A 151 -4.21 -22.20 -12.92
C GLN A 151 -3.67 -22.59 -11.54
N LEU A 152 -3.74 -21.68 -10.55
CA LEU A 152 -3.36 -21.95 -9.16
C LEU A 152 -4.21 -23.03 -8.51
N MET A 153 -5.49 -23.10 -8.87
CA MET A 153 -6.39 -24.19 -8.45
C MET A 153 -6.21 -25.48 -9.25
N GLY A 154 -5.26 -25.52 -10.18
CA GLY A 154 -4.97 -26.68 -11.04
C GLY A 154 -5.97 -26.85 -12.19
N PHE A 155 -6.62 -25.78 -12.63
CA PHE A 155 -7.50 -25.78 -13.80
C PHE A 155 -6.76 -25.27 -15.03
N ASP A 156 -6.90 -26.01 -16.13
CA ASP A 156 -6.60 -25.48 -17.44
C ASP A 156 -7.74 -24.53 -17.82
N VAL A 157 -7.49 -23.23 -17.70
CA VAL A 157 -8.40 -22.18 -18.15
C VAL A 157 -8.01 -21.88 -19.59
N PRO A 158 -8.72 -22.42 -20.59
CA PRO A 158 -8.42 -22.06 -21.97
C PRO A 158 -8.55 -20.54 -22.13
N PRO A 159 -7.71 -19.91 -22.98
CA PRO A 159 -7.97 -18.55 -23.44
C PRO A 159 -9.44 -18.46 -23.87
N PRO A 160 -10.17 -17.37 -23.57
CA PRO A 160 -11.62 -17.37 -23.56
C PRO A 160 -12.22 -18.09 -24.77
N LEU A 161 -13.07 -19.08 -24.47
CA LEU A 161 -13.92 -19.75 -25.44
C LEU A 161 -14.69 -18.70 -26.25
N ARG A 162 -14.76 -18.93 -27.55
CA ARG A 162 -15.49 -18.14 -28.55
C ARG A 162 -16.98 -18.11 -28.19
N ALA A 163 -17.40 -17.20 -27.32
CA ALA A 163 -18.80 -16.87 -27.19
C ALA A 163 -19.23 -16.23 -28.52
N SER A 164 -19.94 -17.01 -29.36
CA SER A 164 -20.67 -16.61 -30.59
C SER A 164 -20.03 -16.74 -31.99
N GLY A 165 -18.81 -17.26 -32.16
CA GLY A 165 -18.26 -17.52 -33.51
C GLY A 165 -17.96 -16.27 -34.36
N VAL A 166 -18.21 -15.08 -33.82
CA VAL A 166 -17.61 -13.82 -34.27
C VAL A 166 -16.19 -13.79 -33.69
N GLU A 167 -15.16 -13.47 -34.47
CA GLU A 167 -13.86 -13.10 -33.91
C GLU A 167 -14.13 -12.02 -32.87
N PRO A 168 -13.97 -12.31 -31.57
CA PRO A 168 -14.20 -11.26 -30.65
C PRO A 168 -12.94 -10.40 -30.72
N SER A 169 -13.10 -9.20 -31.27
CA SER A 169 -12.48 -8.04 -30.66
C SER A 169 -12.96 -7.96 -29.21
N VAL A 170 -12.59 -8.93 -28.35
CA VAL A 170 -12.89 -8.88 -26.93
C VAL A 170 -12.05 -7.73 -26.40
N PRO A 171 -12.66 -6.70 -25.82
CA PRO A 171 -11.91 -5.75 -25.02
C PRO A 171 -11.14 -6.54 -23.92
N GLY A 172 -9.81 -6.46 -23.90
CA GLY A 172 -9.05 -6.71 -22.67
C GLY A 172 -8.03 -7.86 -22.61
N TRP A 173 -7.56 -8.44 -23.71
CA TRP A 173 -6.38 -9.36 -23.66
C TRP A 173 -5.17 -8.87 -24.46
N LYS A 174 -5.16 -7.63 -24.93
CA LYS A 174 -3.98 -7.06 -25.61
C LYS A 174 -2.78 -6.90 -24.67
N LYS A 175 -3.01 -6.76 -23.37
CA LYS A 175 -1.98 -6.75 -22.34
C LYS A 175 -2.43 -7.61 -21.16
N ASP A 176 -1.77 -8.76 -21.00
CA ASP A 176 -1.91 -9.56 -19.79
C ASP A 176 -1.22 -8.80 -18.65
N LEU A 177 -2.01 -8.27 -17.72
CA LEU A 177 -1.51 -7.51 -16.57
C LEU A 177 -0.67 -8.39 -15.63
N MET A 178 -0.86 -9.70 -15.70
CA MET A 178 -0.34 -10.67 -14.75
C MET A 178 0.82 -11.50 -15.35
N ALA A 179 0.91 -11.63 -16.68
CA ALA A 179 1.92 -12.47 -17.35
C ALA A 179 3.37 -12.25 -16.90
N LYS A 180 3.77 -11.00 -16.65
CA LYS A 180 5.16 -10.72 -16.23
C LYS A 180 5.48 -11.21 -14.81
N VAL A 181 4.48 -11.32 -13.94
CA VAL A 181 4.69 -11.65 -12.52
C VAL A 181 4.33 -13.10 -12.26
N VAL A 182 3.24 -13.58 -12.84
CA VAL A 182 2.63 -14.86 -12.44
C VAL A 182 3.17 -16.04 -13.23
N ASP A 183 3.57 -15.87 -14.49
CA ASP A 183 4.11 -16.96 -15.29
C ASP A 183 5.38 -17.53 -14.64
N GLY A 184 6.24 -16.67 -14.08
CA GLY A 184 7.44 -17.11 -13.34
C GLY A 184 7.12 -17.83 -12.02
N ILE A 185 6.07 -17.41 -11.31
CA ILE A 185 5.61 -18.05 -10.07
C ILE A 185 5.06 -19.44 -10.38
N LEU A 186 4.23 -19.55 -11.41
CA LEU A 186 3.60 -20.81 -11.81
C LEU A 186 4.64 -21.81 -12.35
N ASP A 187 5.61 -21.37 -13.14
CA ASP A 187 6.67 -22.23 -13.66
C ASP A 187 7.54 -22.83 -12.55
N ASP A 188 7.88 -22.02 -11.56
CA ASP A 188 8.65 -22.47 -10.41
C ASP A 188 7.84 -23.37 -9.47
N MET A 189 6.55 -23.06 -9.24
CA MET A 189 5.64 -23.94 -8.50
C MET A 189 5.55 -25.31 -9.18
N ALA A 190 5.32 -25.33 -10.50
CA ALA A 190 5.24 -26.58 -11.27
C ALA A 190 6.57 -27.37 -11.23
N ARG A 191 7.72 -26.68 -11.22
CA ARG A 191 9.03 -27.31 -11.02
C ARG A 191 9.12 -27.94 -9.63
N LEU A 192 8.75 -27.24 -8.57
CA LEU A 192 8.82 -27.72 -7.19
C LEU A 192 7.87 -28.91 -6.96
N GLU A 193 6.64 -28.86 -7.46
CA GLU A 193 5.69 -29.97 -7.38
C GLU A 193 6.23 -31.22 -8.07
N LYS A 194 6.90 -31.04 -9.22
CA LYS A 194 7.58 -32.12 -9.94
C LYS A 194 8.75 -32.69 -9.16
N GLU A 195 9.56 -31.86 -8.50
CA GLU A 195 10.68 -32.29 -7.64
C GLU A 195 10.19 -33.04 -6.39
N MET A 196 9.07 -32.62 -5.83
CA MET A 196 8.48 -33.20 -4.62
C MET A 196 7.60 -34.42 -4.91
N GLY A 197 7.20 -34.64 -6.17
CA GLY A 197 6.29 -35.72 -6.57
C GLY A 197 4.87 -35.58 -6.01
N ARG A 198 4.49 -34.37 -5.53
CA ARG A 198 3.16 -34.05 -5.00
C ARG A 198 2.88 -32.55 -5.12
N PRO A 199 1.60 -32.13 -5.12
CA PRO A 199 1.24 -30.72 -5.03
C PRO A 199 1.80 -30.05 -3.76
N LEU A 200 2.08 -28.75 -3.86
CA LEU A 200 2.47 -27.93 -2.72
C LEU A 200 1.26 -27.75 -1.78
N ASN A 201 1.50 -27.85 -0.48
CA ASN A 201 0.49 -27.49 0.52
C ASN A 201 0.50 -25.97 0.76
N ALA A 202 -0.52 -25.45 1.46
CA ALA A 202 -0.68 -24.01 1.69
C ALA A 202 0.51 -23.36 2.41
N GLU A 203 1.15 -24.07 3.35
CA GLU A 203 2.31 -23.55 4.10
C GLU A 203 3.57 -23.49 3.23
N GLU A 204 3.77 -24.48 2.35
CA GLU A 204 4.86 -24.50 1.37
C GLU A 204 4.65 -23.45 0.29
N LEU A 205 3.41 -23.25 -0.14
CA LEU A 205 3.03 -22.19 -1.07
C LEU A 205 3.33 -20.82 -0.46
N GLN A 206 2.95 -20.60 0.81
CA GLN A 206 3.23 -19.37 1.53
C GLN A 206 4.73 -19.11 1.66
N ARG A 207 5.53 -20.11 2.05
CA ARG A 207 6.99 -19.96 2.09
C ARG A 207 7.59 -19.63 0.72
N TYR A 208 7.05 -20.21 -0.34
CA TYR A 208 7.52 -19.96 -1.70
C TYR A 208 7.15 -18.53 -2.15
N VAL A 209 5.93 -18.09 -1.82
CA VAL A 209 5.48 -16.71 -1.93
C VAL A 209 6.43 -15.76 -1.20
N ASP A 210 6.76 -16.02 0.06
CA ASP A 210 7.67 -15.16 0.85
C ASP A 210 9.06 -15.07 0.18
N VAL A 211 9.50 -16.16 -0.45
CA VAL A 211 10.75 -16.21 -1.22
C VAL A 211 10.66 -15.45 -2.54
N ILE A 212 9.53 -15.51 -3.25
CA ILE A 212 9.29 -14.72 -4.47
C ILE A 212 9.21 -13.24 -4.14
N GLU A 213 8.50 -12.87 -3.08
CA GLU A 213 8.42 -11.51 -2.56
C GLU A 213 9.83 -10.95 -2.31
N ALA A 214 10.70 -11.76 -1.68
CA ALA A 214 12.10 -11.45 -1.46
C ALA A 214 12.97 -11.45 -2.74
N ALA A 215 12.69 -12.32 -3.72
CA ALA A 215 13.52 -12.54 -4.91
C ALA A 215 13.17 -11.65 -6.10
N GLN A 216 11.92 -11.20 -6.23
CA GLN A 216 11.45 -10.30 -7.29
C GLN A 216 11.59 -8.81 -6.91
N GLY A 217 12.19 -8.49 -5.75
CA GLY A 217 12.31 -7.11 -5.27
C GLY A 217 10.96 -6.44 -4.95
N LEU A 218 9.90 -7.24 -4.81
CA LEU A 218 8.53 -6.79 -4.56
C LEU A 218 8.27 -6.52 -3.08
N THR A 219 9.07 -7.08 -2.17
CA THR A 219 9.31 -6.42 -0.88
C THR A 219 10.34 -5.34 -1.14
N SER A 220 9.86 -4.10 -1.32
CA SER A 220 10.65 -2.88 -1.26
C SER A 220 11.15 -2.68 0.17
N ASP A 221 11.87 -3.65 0.75
CA ASP A 221 12.25 -3.74 2.16
C ASP A 221 13.77 -3.84 2.21
N CYS A 222 14.43 -2.75 1.86
CA CYS A 222 15.88 -2.67 1.73
C CYS A 222 16.42 -1.50 2.54
N PHE A 223 17.67 -1.65 2.96
CA PHE A 223 18.51 -0.53 3.34
C PHE A 223 19.41 -0.17 2.15
N PRO A 224 19.77 1.12 1.96
CA PRO A 224 20.74 1.49 0.95
C PRO A 224 22.13 0.97 1.30
N ALA A 225 22.97 0.85 0.28
CA ALA A 225 24.41 0.62 0.44
C ALA A 225 25.02 1.64 1.43
N GLY A 226 26.01 1.21 2.20
CA GLY A 226 26.60 2.02 3.27
C GLY A 226 25.89 1.91 4.63
N THR A 227 24.70 1.30 4.72
CA THR A 227 23.98 1.18 6.00
C THR A 227 24.77 0.32 6.98
N PRO A 228 25.11 0.81 8.19
CA PRO A 228 25.98 0.09 9.11
C PRO A 228 25.26 -1.09 9.79
N ILE A 229 25.82 -2.28 9.67
CA ILE A 229 25.37 -3.51 10.32
C ILE A 229 26.34 -3.87 11.45
N LEU A 230 25.82 -4.07 12.66
CA LEU A 230 26.61 -4.41 13.83
C LEU A 230 27.01 -5.90 13.80
N LEU A 231 28.31 -6.18 13.81
CA LEU A 231 28.86 -7.52 13.89
C LEU A 231 28.97 -8.00 15.34
N GLN A 232 29.04 -9.32 15.52
CA GLN A 232 29.26 -9.94 16.84
C GLN A 232 30.52 -9.42 17.56
N CYS A 233 31.56 -9.01 16.81
CA CYS A 233 32.79 -8.47 17.38
C CYS A 233 32.68 -7.01 17.84
N GLY A 234 31.50 -6.39 17.72
CA GLY A 234 31.24 -5.00 18.09
C GLY A 234 31.65 -3.96 17.05
N LYS A 235 32.21 -4.38 15.91
CA LYS A 235 32.46 -3.51 14.75
C LYS A 235 31.22 -3.41 13.87
N THR A 236 31.15 -2.39 13.02
CA THR A 236 30.13 -2.27 11.98
C THR A 236 30.72 -2.53 10.60
N LEU A 237 29.97 -3.18 9.73
CA LEU A 237 30.23 -3.24 8.29
C LEU A 237 29.08 -2.60 7.51
N PRO A 238 29.33 -1.91 6.39
CA PRO A 238 28.29 -1.55 5.44
C PRO A 238 27.50 -2.77 4.99
N ILE A 239 26.18 -2.68 4.86
CA ILE A 239 25.30 -3.81 4.49
C ILE A 239 25.68 -4.44 3.15
N ASP A 240 26.23 -3.66 2.23
CA ASP A 240 26.69 -4.09 0.91
C ASP A 240 28.09 -4.74 0.90
N GLU A 241 28.78 -4.70 2.04
CA GLU A 241 30.03 -5.44 2.31
C GLU A 241 29.81 -6.65 3.24
N VAL A 242 28.59 -6.86 3.75
CA VAL A 242 28.25 -8.06 4.55
C VAL A 242 28.13 -9.26 3.63
N ASP A 243 28.86 -10.33 3.96
CA ASP A 243 28.90 -11.57 3.19
C ASP A 243 28.15 -12.72 3.87
N VAL A 244 27.73 -13.70 3.06
CA VAL A 244 27.19 -14.96 3.58
C VAL A 244 28.26 -15.64 4.45
N GLY A 245 27.89 -15.96 5.68
CA GLY A 245 28.77 -16.53 6.68
C GLY A 245 29.21 -15.55 7.76
N ASP A 246 29.08 -14.24 7.55
CA ASP A 246 29.32 -13.25 8.60
C ASP A 246 28.39 -13.46 9.79
N VAL A 247 28.84 -13.02 10.97
CA VAL A 247 28.05 -13.10 12.21
C VAL A 247 27.71 -11.70 12.68
N VAL A 248 26.44 -11.36 12.54
CA VAL A 248 25.85 -10.08 12.92
C VAL A 248 25.19 -10.18 14.30
N LEU A 249 24.90 -9.06 14.95
CA LEU A 249 24.03 -9.04 16.12
C LEU A 249 22.57 -8.87 15.66
N SER A 250 21.72 -9.81 16.06
CA SER A 250 20.26 -9.71 16.01
C SER A 250 19.72 -9.71 17.44
N TYR A 251 18.41 -9.78 17.63
CA TYR A 251 17.81 -10.02 18.94
C TYR A 251 16.92 -11.26 18.92
N ASP A 252 16.78 -11.89 20.08
CA ASP A 252 15.82 -12.98 20.29
C ASP A 252 14.43 -12.46 20.67
N ALA A 253 13.49 -13.37 20.94
CA ALA A 253 12.11 -13.02 21.32
C ALA A 253 11.99 -12.22 22.64
N THR A 254 13.06 -12.14 23.43
CA THR A 254 13.13 -11.34 24.67
C THR A 254 13.73 -9.95 24.44
N GLY A 255 14.15 -9.64 23.21
CA GLY A 255 14.88 -8.41 22.87
C GLY A 255 16.37 -8.47 23.21
N THR A 256 16.88 -9.62 23.67
CA THR A 256 18.30 -9.76 24.01
C THR A 256 19.12 -9.87 22.74
N LEU A 257 20.19 -9.06 22.61
CA LEU A 257 21.09 -9.14 21.46
C LEU A 257 21.83 -10.48 21.45
N VAL A 258 21.74 -11.20 20.34
CA VAL A 258 22.34 -12.52 20.12
C VAL A 258 23.06 -12.56 18.78
N PRO A 259 24.14 -13.36 18.63
CA PRO A 259 24.79 -13.55 17.35
C PRO A 259 23.91 -14.32 16.36
N GLY A 260 23.75 -13.79 15.14
CA GLY A 260 23.06 -14.43 14.02
C GLY A 260 23.99 -14.58 12.83
N ARG A 261 24.03 -15.76 12.22
CA ARG A 261 24.84 -15.98 11.00
C ARG A 261 24.04 -15.57 9.77
N VAL A 262 24.65 -14.75 8.91
CA VAL A 262 24.11 -14.38 7.60
C VAL A 262 24.13 -15.61 6.70
N THR A 263 22.96 -16.06 6.24
CA THR A 263 22.83 -17.22 5.35
C THR A 263 22.66 -16.84 3.90
N ARG A 264 22.17 -15.62 3.63
CA ARG A 264 21.85 -15.10 2.30
C ARG A 264 21.97 -13.57 2.30
N THR A 265 22.25 -13.01 1.12
CA THR A 265 22.23 -11.56 0.88
C THR A 265 21.40 -11.27 -0.38
N PHE A 266 20.79 -10.09 -0.42
CA PHE A 266 19.94 -9.64 -1.52
C PHE A 266 20.38 -8.24 -1.96
N ARG A 267 20.23 -7.94 -3.25
CA ARG A 267 20.49 -6.61 -3.82
C ARG A 267 19.33 -6.26 -4.74
N ASN A 268 18.67 -5.13 -4.46
CA ASN A 268 17.51 -4.66 -5.18
C ASN A 268 17.70 -3.19 -5.57
N GLU A 269 17.04 -2.76 -6.64
CA GLU A 269 16.88 -1.35 -6.99
C GLU A 269 15.52 -0.86 -6.49
N VAL A 270 15.50 0.29 -5.83
CA VAL A 270 14.29 0.86 -5.23
C VAL A 270 14.14 2.32 -5.66
N SER A 271 12.91 2.76 -5.86
CA SER A 271 12.61 4.11 -6.33
C SER A 271 12.46 5.14 -5.21
N HIS A 272 12.24 4.71 -3.97
CA HIS A 272 11.95 5.58 -2.84
C HIS A 272 12.65 5.11 -1.56
N LEU A 273 13.16 6.06 -0.79
CA LEU A 273 13.71 5.87 0.55
C LEU A 273 13.10 6.90 1.50
N LEU A 274 12.82 6.47 2.72
CA LEU A 274 12.58 7.35 3.85
C LEU A 274 13.91 7.64 4.53
N ASP A 275 14.14 8.90 4.90
CA ASP A 275 15.22 9.27 5.83
C ASP A 275 14.57 9.54 7.19
N VAL A 276 14.76 8.60 8.11
CA VAL A 276 14.19 8.64 9.45
C VAL A 276 15.32 8.88 10.43
N HIS A 277 15.56 10.14 10.76
CA HIS A 277 16.58 10.54 11.74
C HIS A 277 17.99 10.07 11.36
N GLY A 278 18.31 10.05 10.07
CA GLY A 278 19.56 9.57 9.52
C GLY A 278 19.56 8.08 9.14
N LEU A 279 18.53 7.31 9.52
CA LEU A 279 18.31 5.96 9.02
C LEU A 279 17.58 6.03 7.69
N LYS A 280 18.31 5.79 6.61
CA LYS A 280 17.72 5.66 5.28
C LYS A 280 17.23 4.24 5.07
N VAL A 281 15.96 4.09 4.74
CA VAL A 281 15.31 2.78 4.63
C VAL A 281 14.08 2.89 3.74
N THR A 282 13.74 1.82 3.04
CA THR A 282 12.51 1.83 2.25
C THR A 282 11.25 1.82 3.13
N PRO A 283 10.13 2.42 2.67
CA PRO A 283 8.92 2.55 3.49
C PRO A 283 8.35 1.22 4.05
N GLY A 284 8.45 0.14 3.27
CA GLY A 284 7.92 -1.18 3.64
C GLY A 284 8.76 -1.94 4.68
N HIS A 285 10.02 -1.54 4.89
CA HIS A 285 10.97 -2.34 5.68
C HIS A 285 10.46 -2.53 7.12
N ALA A 286 10.30 -3.79 7.52
CA ALA A 286 9.80 -4.11 8.84
C ALA A 286 10.80 -3.70 9.94
N THR A 287 10.33 -2.94 10.91
CA THR A 287 11.13 -2.46 12.06
C THR A 287 10.37 -2.67 13.35
N LEU A 288 11.08 -2.82 14.46
CA LEU A 288 10.46 -3.04 15.78
C LEU A 288 9.83 -1.75 16.29
N CYS A 289 8.52 -1.78 16.49
CA CYS A 289 7.77 -0.69 17.11
C CYS A 289 7.82 -0.84 18.64
N GLY A 290 8.45 0.11 19.34
CA GLY A 290 8.63 0.08 20.79
C GLY A 290 7.50 0.75 21.59
N ASP A 291 6.68 1.58 20.95
CA ASP A 291 5.54 2.27 21.57
C ASP A 291 4.42 2.58 20.58
N GLY A 292 3.19 2.79 21.06
CA GLY A 292 2.01 3.06 20.23
C GLY A 292 1.22 1.80 19.86
N MET A 293 0.39 1.90 18.80
CA MET A 293 -0.59 0.84 18.46
C MET A 293 0.05 -0.50 18.05
N PHE A 294 1.30 -0.48 17.59
CA PHE A 294 2.04 -1.67 17.14
C PHE A 294 3.12 -2.12 18.13
N LYS A 295 3.09 -1.65 19.38
CA LYS A 295 4.11 -1.95 20.38
C LYS A 295 4.45 -3.45 20.47
N GLY A 296 5.75 -3.76 20.42
CA GLY A 296 6.31 -5.10 20.49
C GLY A 296 6.23 -5.89 19.19
N ARG A 297 5.86 -5.27 18.07
CA ARG A 297 5.69 -5.93 16.77
C ARG A 297 6.64 -5.34 15.73
N HIS A 298 7.08 -6.19 14.81
CA HIS A 298 7.66 -5.78 13.54
C HIS A 298 6.54 -5.41 12.59
N VAL A 299 6.54 -4.15 12.17
CA VAL A 299 5.62 -3.62 11.16
C VAL A 299 6.43 -2.75 10.21
N PRO A 300 5.94 -2.50 8.98
CA PRO A 300 6.57 -1.54 8.07
C PRO A 300 6.90 -0.22 8.78
N ILE A 301 8.09 0.32 8.55
CA ILE A 301 8.53 1.54 9.23
C ILE A 301 7.58 2.73 8.94
N ILE A 302 6.96 2.77 7.75
CA ILE A 302 5.94 3.77 7.41
C ILE A 302 4.71 3.68 8.32
N ASP A 303 4.31 2.48 8.75
CA ASP A 303 3.16 2.29 9.64
C ASP A 303 3.48 2.81 11.05
N ILE A 304 4.71 2.64 11.53
CA ILE A 304 5.17 3.23 12.80
C ILE A 304 5.10 4.76 12.72
N LEU A 305 5.49 5.36 11.60
CA LEU A 305 5.40 6.80 11.39
C LEU A 305 3.95 7.29 11.38
N LEU A 306 3.09 6.67 10.55
CA LEU A 306 1.70 7.08 10.37
C LEU A 306 0.85 6.87 11.62
N SER A 307 1.21 5.92 12.48
CA SER A 307 0.52 5.64 13.73
C SER A 307 1.07 6.39 14.95
N ASP A 308 2.00 7.34 14.76
CA ASP A 308 2.69 8.07 15.84
C ASP A 308 3.40 7.14 16.86
N GLY A 309 3.94 6.03 16.34
CA GLY A 309 4.71 5.05 17.10
C GLY A 309 6.14 5.49 17.39
N ALA A 310 6.90 4.60 18.03
CA ALA A 310 8.31 4.82 18.35
C ALA A 310 9.20 3.69 17.84
N LEU A 311 10.41 4.04 17.40
CA LEU A 311 11.47 3.07 17.12
C LEU A 311 12.18 2.70 18.41
N GLU A 312 12.49 1.41 18.54
CA GLU A 312 13.40 0.90 19.55
C GLU A 312 14.84 0.88 19.02
N ARG A 313 15.74 1.53 19.75
CA ARG A 313 17.18 1.54 19.45
C ARG A 313 17.86 0.33 20.07
N ALA A 314 19.09 0.05 19.63
CA ALA A 314 19.87 -1.10 20.11
C ALA A 314 20.15 -1.09 21.63
N ASP A 315 20.09 0.07 22.28
CA ASP A 315 20.21 0.21 23.74
C ASP A 315 18.86 0.09 24.48
N GLY A 316 17.79 -0.25 23.77
CA GLY A 316 16.41 -0.32 24.28
C GLY A 316 15.74 1.04 24.47
N SER A 317 16.43 2.15 24.15
CA SER A 317 15.81 3.48 24.21
C SER A 317 14.80 3.65 23.08
N LEU A 318 13.73 4.39 23.36
CA LEU A 318 12.64 4.60 22.42
C LEU A 318 12.66 6.04 21.89
N ILE A 319 12.56 6.21 20.58
CA ILE A 319 12.45 7.51 19.92
C ILE A 319 11.13 7.60 19.16
N ARG A 320 10.36 8.65 19.42
CA ARG A 320 9.11 8.94 18.70
C ARG A 320 9.42 9.25 17.24
N MET A 321 8.78 8.53 16.34
CA MET A 321 9.05 8.61 14.89
C MET A 321 8.85 10.01 14.33
N ALA A 322 7.73 10.65 14.64
CA ALA A 322 7.34 11.92 14.04
C ALA A 322 8.20 13.12 14.47
N ILE A 323 8.85 13.06 15.65
CA ILE A 323 9.46 14.24 16.29
C ILE A 323 10.94 14.06 16.68
N ASN A 324 11.54 12.89 16.42
CA ASN A 324 12.92 12.56 16.79
C ASN A 324 13.25 12.77 18.28
N ALA A 325 12.28 12.62 19.18
CA ALA A 325 12.47 12.85 20.61
C ALA A 325 12.37 11.55 21.40
N PRO A 326 13.08 11.43 22.53
CA PRO A 326 12.90 10.32 23.44
C PRO A 326 11.44 10.21 23.91
N VAL A 327 10.91 8.99 23.91
CA VAL A 327 9.56 8.73 24.45
C VAL A 327 9.51 9.13 25.92
N GLY A 328 8.46 9.87 26.30
CA GLY A 328 8.28 10.42 27.65
C GLY A 328 9.09 11.69 27.95
N SER A 329 9.84 12.24 26.98
CA SER A 329 10.44 13.57 27.10
C SER A 329 9.37 14.68 27.10
N VAL A 330 9.74 15.91 27.46
CA VAL A 330 8.83 17.07 27.38
C VAL A 330 8.33 17.27 25.95
N ALA A 331 9.21 17.09 24.95
CA ALA A 331 8.87 17.16 23.53
C ALA A 331 7.83 16.09 23.12
N ASP A 332 7.80 14.95 23.82
CA ASP A 332 6.85 13.87 23.57
C ASP A 332 5.48 14.10 24.22
N ALA A 333 5.29 15.16 25.00
CA ALA A 333 3.99 15.44 25.62
C ALA A 333 2.99 16.05 24.63
N PHE A 334 1.71 15.76 24.81
CA PHE A 334 0.63 16.32 24.00
C PHE A 334 0.23 17.71 24.48
N VAL A 335 -0.15 18.56 23.53
CA VAL A 335 -0.86 19.81 23.74
C VAL A 335 -2.18 19.77 22.98
N LYS A 336 -3.22 20.40 23.54
CA LYS A 336 -4.50 20.57 22.85
C LYS A 336 -4.37 21.63 21.77
N VAL A 337 -4.87 21.30 20.59
CA VAL A 337 -4.82 22.18 19.42
C VAL A 337 -6.19 22.32 18.79
N ALA A 338 -6.42 23.44 18.13
CA ALA A 338 -7.52 23.63 17.22
C ALA A 338 -6.98 23.63 15.79
N VAL A 339 -7.47 22.71 14.98
CA VAL A 339 -7.02 22.51 13.60
C VAL A 339 -8.11 22.99 12.65
N ALA A 340 -7.72 23.85 11.71
CA ALA A 340 -8.52 24.18 10.54
C ALA A 340 -8.07 23.31 9.36
N ALA A 341 -9.01 22.61 8.71
CA ALA A 341 -8.69 21.76 7.57
C ALA A 341 -8.28 22.58 6.33
N THR A 342 -8.79 23.80 6.23
CA THR A 342 -8.46 24.76 5.18
C THR A 342 -8.23 26.17 5.74
N PRO A 343 -7.53 27.06 5.01
CA PRO A 343 -7.44 28.47 5.38
C PRO A 343 -8.81 29.18 5.45
N GLU A 344 -9.81 28.68 4.72
CA GLU A 344 -11.18 29.22 4.79
C GLU A 344 -11.86 28.82 6.10
N ASP A 345 -11.70 27.57 6.54
CA ASP A 345 -12.19 27.11 7.85
C ASP A 345 -11.59 27.94 8.98
N MET A 346 -10.30 28.28 8.89
CA MET A 346 -9.64 29.16 9.86
C MET A 346 -10.28 30.55 9.90
N ARG A 347 -10.54 31.15 8.72
CA ARG A 347 -11.21 32.47 8.64
C ARG A 347 -12.65 32.44 9.16
N ASN A 348 -13.31 31.31 9.02
CA ASN A 348 -14.69 31.10 9.44
C ASN A 348 -14.80 30.53 10.87
N ASP A 349 -13.70 30.45 11.63
CA ASP A 349 -13.62 29.86 12.98
C ASP A 349 -14.19 28.42 13.04
N THR A 350 -14.13 27.70 11.93
CA THR A 350 -14.58 26.30 11.80
C THR A 350 -13.42 25.38 12.19
N LEU A 351 -13.17 25.30 13.48
CA LEU A 351 -12.03 24.57 14.05
C LEU A 351 -12.45 23.21 14.59
N THR A 352 -11.53 22.25 14.49
CA THR A 352 -11.68 20.94 15.11
C THR A 352 -10.68 20.78 16.24
N ASP A 353 -11.14 20.29 17.39
CA ASP A 353 -10.25 19.98 18.51
C ASP A 353 -9.39 18.76 18.18
N GLY A 354 -8.10 18.87 18.47
CA GLY A 354 -7.13 17.82 18.27
C GLY A 354 -6.05 17.82 19.34
N GLU A 355 -5.10 16.92 19.17
CA GLU A 355 -3.89 16.83 19.98
C GLU A 355 -2.69 16.71 19.05
N MET A 356 -1.60 17.35 19.43
CA MET A 356 -0.31 17.16 18.78
C MET A 356 0.80 17.12 19.82
N ARG A 357 1.93 16.48 19.52
CA ARG A 357 3.09 16.52 20.41
C ARG A 357 3.75 17.89 20.32
N VAL A 358 4.19 18.44 21.46
CA VAL A 358 4.87 19.74 21.47
C VAL A 358 6.24 19.70 20.78
N GLY A 359 6.82 18.53 20.58
CA GLY A 359 8.03 18.32 19.78
C GLY A 359 7.80 18.34 18.26
N THR A 360 6.54 18.42 17.80
CA THR A 360 6.22 18.46 16.37
C THR A 360 6.93 19.64 15.72
N LEU A 361 7.66 19.36 14.64
CA LEU A 361 8.37 20.37 13.88
C LEU A 361 7.42 21.12 12.95
N LEU A 362 7.58 22.43 12.95
CA LEU A 362 6.96 23.41 12.08
C LEU A 362 8.09 24.13 11.32
N PHE A 363 7.74 24.88 10.28
CA PHE A 363 8.70 25.76 9.62
C PHE A 363 8.33 27.21 9.95
N ASP A 364 9.32 28.00 10.38
CA ASP A 364 9.14 29.44 10.54
C ASP A 364 9.10 30.16 9.18
N ARG A 365 9.02 31.50 9.20
CA ARG A 365 8.91 32.30 7.97
C ARG A 365 10.18 32.22 7.11
N GLU A 366 11.30 31.89 7.72
CA GLU A 366 12.60 31.71 7.10
C GLU A 366 12.82 30.27 6.61
N GLY A 367 11.85 29.37 6.85
CA GLY A 367 11.92 27.96 6.49
C GLY A 367 12.83 27.14 7.42
N VAL A 368 13.16 27.67 8.60
CA VAL A 368 13.92 26.96 9.63
C VAL A 368 12.97 26.07 10.42
N PRO A 369 13.32 24.79 10.65
CA PRO A 369 12.50 23.92 11.47
C PRO A 369 12.52 24.37 12.93
N VAL A 370 11.35 24.60 13.52
CA VAL A 370 11.13 24.95 14.93
C VAL A 370 10.07 24.03 15.52
N SER A 371 10.19 23.60 16.77
CA SER A 371 9.13 22.80 17.40
C SER A 371 8.02 23.67 17.99
N VAL A 372 6.82 23.10 18.18
CA VAL A 372 5.74 23.78 18.93
C VAL A 372 6.22 24.24 20.31
N LEU A 373 7.05 23.42 20.98
CA LEU A 373 7.64 23.76 22.28
C LEU A 373 8.57 24.97 22.20
N ASP A 374 9.37 25.08 21.14
CA ASP A 374 10.23 26.25 20.90
C ASP A 374 9.38 27.50 20.71
N CYS A 375 8.31 27.41 19.91
CA CYS A 375 7.37 28.50 19.70
C CYS A 375 6.74 28.97 21.02
N LEU A 376 6.24 28.04 21.84
CA LEU A 376 5.68 28.37 23.16
C LEU A 376 6.71 29.07 24.06
N THR A 377 7.95 28.57 24.07
CA THR A 377 9.02 29.10 24.91
C THR A 377 9.44 30.51 24.49
N VAL A 378 9.60 30.74 23.18
CA VAL A 378 9.97 32.06 22.62
C VAL A 378 8.90 33.11 22.92
N GLU A 379 7.63 32.73 22.85
CA GLU A 379 6.49 33.62 23.16
C GLU A 379 6.25 33.81 24.68
N GLY A 380 7.09 33.19 25.51
CA GLY A 380 7.06 33.33 26.97
C GLY A 380 5.94 32.54 27.65
N TYR A 381 5.41 31.51 26.99
CA TYR A 381 4.48 30.57 27.61
C TYR A 381 5.23 29.48 28.38
N ALA A 382 4.63 29.05 29.48
CA ALA A 382 5.02 27.86 30.22
C ALA A 382 4.10 26.69 29.83
N PHE A 383 4.70 25.55 29.52
CA PHE A 383 4.02 24.30 29.20
C PHE A 383 4.19 23.29 30.34
N ASP A 384 3.09 22.72 30.81
CA ASP A 384 3.09 21.61 31.77
C ASP A 384 2.91 20.27 31.03
N PRO A 385 3.98 19.47 30.89
CA PRO A 385 3.92 18.21 30.14
C PRO A 385 3.04 17.14 30.79
N LYS A 386 2.65 17.30 32.07
CA LYS A 386 1.75 16.35 32.75
C LYS A 386 0.28 16.60 32.43
N THR A 387 -0.09 17.87 32.30
CA THR A 387 -1.48 18.28 32.07
C THR A 387 -1.75 18.66 30.63
N GLY A 388 -0.70 18.89 29.84
CA GLY A 388 -0.80 19.42 28.47
C GLY A 388 -1.20 20.90 28.43
N LEU A 389 -1.22 21.58 29.59
CA LEU A 389 -1.68 22.96 29.71
C LEU A 389 -0.56 23.93 29.37
N VAL A 390 -0.95 25.00 28.66
CA VAL A 390 -0.11 26.14 28.33
C VAL A 390 -0.60 27.33 29.12
N SER A 391 0.32 28.10 29.70
CA SER A 391 -0.01 29.28 30.52
C SER A 391 0.99 30.41 30.28
N LYS A 392 0.54 31.66 30.39
CA LYS A 392 1.42 32.83 30.37
C LYS A 392 1.57 33.34 31.81
N PRO A 393 2.77 33.77 32.24
CA PRO A 393 2.93 34.34 33.58
C PRO A 393 1.93 35.47 33.83
N GLY A 394 1.08 35.33 34.85
CA GLY A 394 0.04 36.30 35.22
C GLY A 394 -1.32 36.16 34.51
N ALA A 395 -1.49 35.18 33.62
CA ALA A 395 -2.78 34.82 33.02
C ALA A 395 -3.33 33.52 33.61
N ALA A 396 -4.66 33.35 33.60
CA ALA A 396 -5.28 32.06 33.94
C ALA A 396 -4.89 31.01 32.88
N SER A 397 -4.59 29.78 33.31
CA SER A 397 -4.16 28.68 32.42
C SER A 397 -5.31 28.24 31.51
N ALA A 398 -5.27 28.65 30.24
CA ALA A 398 -6.01 28.03 29.13
C ALA A 398 -5.48 28.61 27.81
N LEU A 399 -4.70 27.82 27.04
CA LEU A 399 -4.35 28.18 25.67
C LEU A 399 -4.69 27.02 24.75
N LEU A 400 -5.27 27.37 23.60
CA LEU A 400 -5.57 26.49 22.48
C LEU A 400 -4.64 26.92 21.34
N VAL A 401 -3.72 26.05 20.91
CA VAL A 401 -2.82 26.37 19.77
C VAL A 401 -3.64 26.21 18.48
N ARG A 402 -3.76 27.26 17.66
CA ARG A 402 -4.49 27.20 16.37
C ARG A 402 -3.51 26.91 15.23
N GLN A 403 -3.79 25.88 14.42
CA GLN A 403 -2.98 25.53 13.26
C GLN A 403 -3.85 25.39 12.01
N ALA A 404 -3.47 26.06 10.92
CA ALA A 404 -4.00 25.76 9.59
C ALA A 404 -3.29 24.53 9.00
N ALA A 405 -4.06 23.58 8.44
CA ALA A 405 -3.48 22.48 7.69
C ALA A 405 -2.68 23.02 6.47
N PRO A 406 -1.53 22.40 6.12
CA PRO A 406 -0.78 22.81 4.94
C PRO A 406 -1.64 22.62 3.67
N ALA A 407 -1.60 23.60 2.77
CA ALA A 407 -2.25 23.50 1.48
C ALA A 407 -1.69 22.28 0.72
N ARG A 408 -2.55 21.31 0.37
CA ARG A 408 -2.18 20.17 -0.48
C ARG A 408 -1.65 20.71 -1.81
N GLY A 409 -0.35 20.53 -2.10
CA GLY A 409 0.20 20.75 -3.45
C GLY A 409 1.56 21.42 -3.60
N LEU A 410 2.38 21.59 -2.55
CA LEU A 410 3.67 22.27 -2.68
C LEU A 410 4.83 21.42 -2.15
N TYR A 411 5.16 20.34 -2.86
CA TYR A 411 6.55 19.88 -2.90
C TYR A 411 7.16 20.38 -4.21
N PRO A 412 8.20 21.25 -4.18
CA PRO A 412 8.96 21.52 -5.38
C PRO A 412 9.68 20.23 -5.81
N ASP A 413 9.55 19.88 -7.09
CA ASP A 413 10.25 18.77 -7.72
C ASP A 413 11.78 18.92 -7.52
N PRO A 414 12.46 17.97 -6.84
CA PRO A 414 13.88 18.05 -6.60
C PRO A 414 14.74 17.76 -7.85
N LEU A 415 14.15 17.47 -9.01
CA LEU A 415 14.89 17.21 -10.26
C LEU A 415 15.17 18.45 -11.12
N ALA A 416 14.80 19.65 -10.68
CA ALA A 416 15.11 20.88 -11.42
C ALA A 416 16.49 21.45 -11.05
N ARG A 417 17.58 20.81 -11.49
CA ARG A 417 18.85 21.49 -11.86
C ARG A 417 19.86 20.57 -12.57
N ASP A 418 20.51 21.18 -13.57
CA ASP A 418 21.68 20.76 -14.34
C ASP A 418 21.53 19.67 -15.41
N ALA A 419 21.06 20.10 -16.60
CA ALA A 419 21.55 19.56 -17.86
C ALA A 419 21.93 20.73 -18.79
N GLY A 420 23.17 21.20 -18.62
CA GLY A 420 23.83 22.03 -19.62
C GLY A 420 24.38 21.16 -20.76
N GLY A 421 24.13 21.60 -22.00
CA GLY A 421 24.97 21.29 -23.15
C GLY A 421 24.38 20.34 -24.18
N TYR A 422 23.64 20.88 -25.15
CA TYR A 422 23.86 20.58 -26.57
C TYR A 422 23.41 21.78 -27.40
N SER A 423 24.36 22.36 -28.12
CA SER A 423 24.16 23.34 -29.18
C SER A 423 23.54 22.66 -30.41
N ASP A 424 22.58 23.32 -31.06
CA ASP A 424 22.71 23.75 -32.46
C ASP A 424 21.51 24.62 -32.89
N GLY A 425 21.76 25.42 -33.92
CA GLY A 425 21.12 26.71 -34.20
C GLY A 425 19.72 26.72 -34.83
N TRP A 426 19.39 27.94 -35.33
CA TRP A 426 18.15 28.42 -36.00
C TRP A 426 17.05 28.89 -35.04
N GLY A 427 16.57 30.13 -34.99
CA GLY A 427 16.85 31.35 -35.74
C GLY A 427 15.67 32.33 -35.56
N MET A 428 15.95 33.53 -35.04
CA MET A 428 15.30 34.85 -35.22
C MET A 428 13.78 35.07 -34.95
N GLY A 429 13.54 36.06 -34.07
CA GLY A 429 12.36 36.96 -34.01
C GLY A 429 11.48 36.74 -32.77
N GLY A 430 11.14 37.70 -31.90
CA GLY A 430 11.33 39.14 -31.81
C GLY A 430 10.30 39.69 -30.79
N GLN A 431 10.68 40.72 -30.02
CA GLN A 431 9.87 41.66 -29.21
C GLN A 431 9.33 41.27 -27.81
N GLN A 432 9.96 41.92 -26.80
CA GLN A 432 9.43 42.65 -25.64
C GLN A 432 7.96 42.45 -25.21
N ALA A 433 7.73 42.13 -23.93
CA ALA A 433 7.43 43.12 -22.86
C ALA A 433 6.89 42.46 -21.57
N ALA A 434 7.08 43.18 -20.46
CA ALA A 434 6.38 43.11 -19.16
C ALA A 434 6.81 42.03 -18.15
N THR A 435 7.83 42.40 -17.38
CA THR A 435 7.95 42.09 -15.95
C THR A 435 6.72 42.59 -15.19
N ASP A 436 6.01 41.68 -14.52
CA ASP A 436 5.44 41.87 -13.18
C ASP A 436 4.48 40.72 -12.87
N ARG A 437 4.82 39.91 -11.87
CA ARG A 437 3.90 39.32 -10.89
C ARG A 437 4.74 38.61 -9.83
N GLY A 438 4.75 39.21 -8.64
CA GLY A 438 5.33 38.63 -7.44
C GLY A 438 4.69 37.28 -7.15
N ALA A 439 5.52 36.27 -6.92
CA ALA A 439 5.12 35.05 -6.26
C ALA A 439 4.90 35.37 -4.79
N ALA A 440 3.63 35.45 -4.37
CA ALA A 440 3.27 35.40 -2.96
C ALA A 440 3.58 33.97 -2.47
N ALA A 441 4.61 33.83 -1.64
CA ALA A 441 4.87 32.61 -0.90
C ALA A 441 3.74 32.40 0.12
N ALA A 442 2.95 31.35 -0.06
CA ALA A 442 1.96 30.93 0.93
C ALA A 442 2.65 30.07 1.98
N GLY A 443 3.18 30.72 3.02
CA GLY A 443 3.54 30.04 4.27
C GLY A 443 2.27 29.68 5.04
N GLY A 444 2.23 28.51 5.66
CA GLY A 444 1.17 28.18 6.62
C GLY A 444 1.29 29.09 7.84
N GLU A 445 0.23 29.82 8.17
CA GLU A 445 0.17 30.63 9.39
C GLU A 445 -0.26 29.75 10.57
N VAL A 446 0.55 29.75 11.63
CA VAL A 446 0.17 29.29 12.97
C VAL A 446 -0.10 30.55 13.78
N GLU A 447 -1.35 30.75 14.20
CA GLU A 447 -1.72 31.87 15.06
C GLU A 447 -1.75 31.39 16.52
N LEU A 448 -0.77 31.85 17.30
CA LEU A 448 -0.72 31.64 18.75
C LEU A 448 -1.49 32.78 19.42
N ILE A 449 -2.65 32.49 20.01
CA ILE A 449 -3.42 33.44 20.84
C ILE A 449 -2.98 33.29 22.28
#